data_AF-B0VFH1-F1
#
_entry.id   AF-B0VFH1-F1
#
_cell.length_a   1.000
_cell.length_b   1.000
_cell.length_c   1.000
_cell.angle_alpha   90.00
_cell.angle_beta   90.00
_cell.angle_gamma   90.00
#
_symmetry.space_group_name_H-M   'P 1'
#
loop_
_entity.id
_entity.type
_entity.pdbx_description
1 polymer ?
#
loop_
_entity_poly.entity_id
_entity_poly.type
_entity_poly.pdbx_seq_one_letter_code
_entity_poly.pdbx_strand_id
1 'polypeptide(L)'
;MKKYYYTIGEVSNLLGVKPYIIRYWETEFPGLNAIKSEGRIRKYNEQQVLLLRRIYDLLYNQRYTIEGARKIIKQERTKIQTKTKEKLDDSLSSAKKDSKMKTEITEILQDIKKDLTLIQQTCKNYNQDKK
;
A
#
# COMPACT_ATOMS: atom_id res chain seq x y z
N MET A 1 -12.07 10.06 18.54
CA MET A 1 -10.77 9.36 18.40
C MET A 1 -11.01 7.99 17.77
N LYS A 2 -10.31 7.65 16.67
CA LYS A 2 -10.41 6.32 16.04
C LYS A 2 -9.49 5.34 16.78
N LYS A 3 -10.01 4.17 17.16
CA LYS A 3 -9.22 3.14 17.82
C LYS A 3 -8.40 2.38 16.76
N TYR A 4 -7.08 2.31 16.93
CA TYR A 4 -6.18 1.70 15.95
C TYR A 4 -6.04 0.17 16.12
N TYR A 5 -6.31 -0.35 17.32
CA TYR A 5 -6.15 -1.76 17.64
C TYR A 5 -7.28 -2.29 18.50
N TYR A 6 -7.70 -3.52 18.20
CA TYR A 6 -8.76 -4.24 18.90
C TYR A 6 -8.17 -5.44 19.63
N THR A 7 -8.56 -5.67 20.87
CA THR A 7 -8.12 -6.86 21.62
C THR A 7 -8.88 -8.10 21.16
N ILE A 8 -8.32 -9.30 21.37
CA ILE A 8 -9.03 -10.54 21.05
C ILE A 8 -10.39 -10.67 21.74
N GLY A 9 -10.56 -10.11 22.94
CA GLY A 9 -11.86 -10.10 23.64
C GLY A 9 -12.89 -9.21 22.94
N GLU A 10 -12.47 -8.02 22.50
CA GLU A 10 -13.35 -7.13 21.74
C GLU A 10 -13.76 -7.72 20.39
N VAL A 11 -12.81 -8.35 19.69
CA VAL A 11 -13.10 -8.99 18.40
C VAL A 11 -13.97 -10.24 18.57
N SER A 12 -13.76 -10.98 19.66
CA SER A 12 -14.61 -12.10 20.07
C SER A 12 -16.04 -11.65 20.29
N ASN A 13 -16.25 -10.55 21.03
CA ASN A 13 -17.56 -9.97 21.25
C ASN A 13 -18.21 -9.46 19.95
N LEU A 14 -17.43 -8.82 19.08
CA LEU A 14 -17.91 -8.30 17.79
C LEU A 14 -18.43 -9.39 16.85
N LEU A 15 -17.76 -10.54 16.83
CA LEU A 15 -18.08 -11.65 15.93
C LEU A 15 -18.95 -12.73 16.59
N GLY A 16 -19.17 -12.67 17.90
CA GLY A 16 -19.89 -13.70 18.64
C GLY A 16 -19.18 -15.06 18.66
N VAL A 17 -17.86 -15.10 18.46
CA VAL A 17 -17.07 -16.35 18.48
C VAL A 17 -16.12 -16.38 19.67
N LYS A 18 -15.88 -17.56 20.23
CA LYS A 18 -14.99 -17.72 21.40
C LYS A 18 -13.54 -17.35 21.04
N PRO A 19 -12.75 -16.77 21.97
CA PRO A 19 -11.38 -16.33 21.67
C PRO A 19 -10.45 -17.42 21.15
N TYR A 20 -10.62 -18.68 21.58
CA TYR A 20 -9.77 -19.78 21.08
C TYR A 20 -10.01 -20.10 19.59
N ILE A 21 -11.22 -19.84 19.07
CA ILE A 21 -11.54 -20.04 17.66
C ILE A 21 -10.76 -19.02 16.82
N ILE A 22 -10.71 -17.77 17.29
CA ILE A 22 -9.91 -16.73 16.64
C ILE A 22 -8.43 -17.11 16.65
N ARG A 23 -7.89 -17.61 17.78
CA ARG A 23 -6.50 -18.12 17.85
C ARG A 23 -6.25 -19.26 16.88
N TYR A 24 -7.22 -20.15 16.70
CA TYR A 24 -7.11 -21.22 15.72
C TYR A 24 -7.15 -20.66 14.29
N TRP A 25 -7.98 -19.66 14.00
CA TRP A 25 -7.95 -19.00 12.69
C TRP A 25 -6.63 -18.28 12.42
N GLU A 26 -5.93 -17.76 13.43
CA GLU A 26 -4.56 -17.22 13.26
C GLU A 26 -3.60 -18.27 12.68
N THR A 27 -3.74 -19.55 13.05
CA THR A 27 -2.88 -20.62 12.53
C THR A 27 -3.27 -21.05 11.11
N GLU A 28 -4.55 -20.96 10.78
CA GLU A 28 -5.10 -21.44 9.51
C GLU A 28 -5.03 -20.43 8.38
N PHE A 29 -5.06 -19.12 8.67
CA PHE A 29 -5.18 -18.06 7.67
C PHE A 29 -3.92 -17.18 7.60
N PRO A 30 -3.06 -17.35 6.58
CA PRO A 30 -1.84 -16.55 6.46
C PRO A 30 -2.17 -15.06 6.27
N GLY A 31 -1.56 -14.21 7.10
CA GLY A 31 -1.80 -12.75 7.12
C GLY A 31 -2.85 -12.31 8.15
N LEU A 32 -3.45 -13.24 8.89
CA LEU A 32 -4.15 -12.97 10.13
C LEU A 32 -3.18 -13.15 11.31
N ASN A 33 -2.17 -12.28 11.40
CA ASN A 33 -1.16 -12.37 12.45
C ASN A 33 -1.37 -11.23 13.45
N ALA A 34 -1.87 -11.53 14.65
CA ALA A 34 -1.97 -10.51 15.69
C ALA A 34 -0.59 -9.91 15.99
N ILE A 35 -0.56 -8.60 16.25
CA ILE A 35 0.65 -7.95 16.74
C ILE A 35 0.83 -8.43 18.19
N LYS A 36 1.94 -9.13 18.46
CA LYS A 36 2.31 -9.57 19.80
C LYS A 36 2.69 -8.34 20.61
N SER A 37 1.79 -7.88 21.48
CA SER A 37 2.07 -6.82 22.44
C SER A 37 2.86 -7.39 23.63
N GLU A 38 3.66 -6.55 24.31
CA GLU A 38 4.52 -6.85 25.47
C GLU A 38 3.89 -7.77 26.55
N GLY A 39 2.56 -7.77 26.70
CA GLY A 39 1.84 -8.52 27.73
C GLY A 39 1.10 -9.80 27.29
N ARG A 40 1.51 -10.49 26.21
CA ARG A 40 0.79 -11.65 25.60
C ARG A 40 -0.63 -11.34 25.08
N ILE A 41 -1.04 -10.08 25.06
CA ILE A 41 -2.35 -9.67 24.53
C ILE A 41 -2.24 -9.58 23.01
N ARG A 42 -3.13 -10.31 22.34
CA ARG A 42 -3.29 -10.26 20.88
C ARG A 42 -4.10 -9.02 20.51
N LYS A 43 -3.51 -8.19 19.67
CA LYS A 43 -4.13 -6.98 19.11
C LYS A 43 -4.27 -7.12 17.60
N TYR A 44 -5.44 -6.75 17.11
CA TYR A 44 -5.80 -6.78 15.69
C TYR A 44 -5.99 -5.37 15.17
N ASN A 45 -5.44 -5.08 13.99
CA ASN A 45 -5.74 -3.83 13.28
C ASN A 45 -7.12 -3.93 12.59
N GLU A 46 -7.68 -2.80 12.17
CA GLU A 46 -8.94 -2.71 11.41
C GLU A 46 -8.99 -3.68 10.22
N GLN A 47 -7.91 -3.76 9.42
CA GLN A 47 -7.82 -4.69 8.29
C GLN A 47 -7.92 -6.16 8.71
N GLN A 48 -7.39 -6.52 9.87
CA GLN A 48 -7.44 -7.89 10.39
C GLN A 48 -8.83 -8.22 10.94
N VAL A 49 -9.51 -7.24 11.56
CA VAL A 49 -10.91 -7.38 11.98
C VAL A 49 -11.82 -7.59 10.77
N LEU A 50 -11.60 -6.86 9.67
CA LEU A 50 -12.33 -7.07 8.41
C LEU A 50 -12.09 -8.46 7.85
N LEU A 51 -10.85 -8.95 7.88
CA LEU A 51 -10.51 -10.29 7.43
C LEU A 51 -11.15 -11.37 8.32
N LEU A 52 -11.19 -11.17 9.64
CA LEU A 52 -11.88 -12.07 10.56
C LEU A 52 -13.39 -12.12 10.31
N ARG A 53 -14.01 -10.98 10.03
CA ARG A 53 -15.41 -10.92 9.62
C ARG A 53 -15.66 -11.71 8.32
N ARG A 54 -14.76 -11.57 7.35
CA ARG A 54 -14.84 -12.34 6.10
C ARG A 54 -14.71 -13.85 6.34
N ILE A 55 -13.78 -14.27 7.19
CA ILE A 55 -13.64 -15.69 7.58
C ILE A 55 -14.92 -16.18 8.25
N TYR A 56 -15.47 -15.40 9.19
CA TYR A 56 -16.73 -15.72 9.86
C TYR A 56 -17.86 -15.95 8.86
N ASP A 57 -18.05 -15.04 7.90
CA ASP A 57 -19.09 -15.18 6.87
C ASP A 57 -18.91 -16.44 6.03
N LEU A 58 -17.67 -16.78 5.65
CA LEU A 58 -17.40 -17.98 4.86
C LEU A 58 -17.74 -19.26 5.64
N LEU A 59 -17.37 -19.33 6.92
CA LEU A 59 -17.54 -20.53 7.73
C LEU A 59 -18.98 -20.69 8.26
N TYR A 60 -19.56 -19.63 8.81
CA TYR A 60 -20.86 -19.70 9.49
C TYR A 60 -22.04 -19.42 8.56
N ASN A 61 -21.94 -18.43 7.67
CA ASN A 61 -23.05 -18.06 6.80
C ASN A 61 -23.05 -18.90 5.51
N GLN A 62 -21.88 -19.10 4.91
CA GLN A 62 -21.75 -19.84 3.63
C GLN A 62 -21.36 -21.32 3.81
N ARG A 63 -21.14 -21.77 5.05
CA ARG A 63 -20.88 -23.17 5.41
C ARG A 63 -19.68 -23.80 4.69
N TYR A 64 -18.68 -22.99 4.34
CA TYR A 64 -17.42 -23.52 3.83
C TYR A 64 -16.62 -24.22 4.94
N THR A 65 -15.79 -25.17 4.53
CA THR A 65 -14.72 -25.71 5.39
C THR A 65 -13.59 -24.70 5.53
N ILE A 66 -12.72 -24.89 6.53
CA ILE A 66 -11.55 -24.04 6.75
C ILE A 66 -10.66 -24.00 5.50
N GLU A 67 -10.43 -25.15 4.87
CA GLU A 67 -9.65 -25.22 3.63
C GLU A 67 -10.33 -24.50 2.46
N GLY A 68 -11.66 -24.62 2.34
CA GLY A 68 -12.44 -23.90 1.33
C GLY A 68 -12.36 -22.39 1.51
N ALA A 69 -12.58 -21.91 2.74
CA ALA A 69 -12.45 -20.50 3.08
C ALA A 69 -11.02 -19.97 2.82
N ARG A 70 -9.98 -20.75 3.13
CA ARG A 70 -8.58 -20.39 2.88
C ARG A 70 -8.31 -20.21 1.38
N LYS A 71 -8.82 -21.12 0.53
CA LYS A 71 -8.69 -21.02 -0.93
C LYS A 71 -9.37 -19.76 -1.47
N ILE A 72 -10.58 -19.46 -1.01
CA ILE A 72 -11.35 -18.28 -1.42
C ILE A 72 -10.60 -16.99 -1.05
N ILE A 73 -10.15 -16.84 0.20
CA ILE A 73 -9.43 -15.65 0.65
C ILE A 73 -8.12 -15.46 -0.12
N LYS A 74 -7.41 -16.55 -0.44
CA LYS A 74 -6.20 -16.51 -1.27
C LYS A 74 -6.51 -16.00 -2.69
N GLN A 75 -7.58 -16.49 -3.30
CA GLN A 75 -8.03 -16.06 -4.63
C GLN A 75 -8.49 -14.59 -4.64
N GLU A 76 -9.15 -14.12 -3.58
CA GLU A 76 -9.54 -12.72 -3.45
C GLU A 76 -8.30 -11.81 -3.39
N ARG A 77 -7.28 -12.21 -2.63
CA ARG A 77 -6.00 -11.47 -2.56
C ARG A 77 -5.27 -11.42 -3.90
N THR A 78 -5.26 -12.49 -4.69
CA THR A 78 -4.61 -12.48 -6.01
C THR A 78 -5.38 -11.59 -6.98
N LYS A 79 -6.71 -11.64 -6.99
CA LYS A 79 -7.56 -10.76 -7.82
C LYS A 79 -7.37 -9.27 -7.50
N ILE A 80 -7.21 -8.92 -6.23
CA ILE A 80 -6.91 -7.53 -5.84
C ILE A 80 -5.54 -7.12 -6.37
N GLN A 81 -4.53 -7.98 -6.29
CA GLN A 81 -3.19 -7.69 -6.81
C GLN A 81 -3.16 -7.54 -8.33
N THR A 82 -3.89 -8.37 -9.08
CA THR A 82 -3.97 -8.24 -10.54
C THR A 82 -4.68 -6.96 -10.96
N LYS A 83 -5.80 -6.61 -10.31
CA LYS A 83 -6.51 -5.34 -10.58
C LYS A 83 -5.67 -4.10 -10.25
N THR A 84 -4.86 -4.15 -9.18
CA THR A 84 -3.95 -3.04 -8.85
C THR A 84 -2.81 -2.95 -9.86
N LYS A 85 -2.26 -4.09 -10.33
CA LYS A 85 -1.27 -4.12 -11.41
C LYS A 85 -1.83 -3.62 -12.74
N GLU A 86 -3.04 -4.05 -13.11
CA GLU A 86 -3.73 -3.57 -14.32
C GLU A 86 -3.97 -2.06 -14.26
N LYS A 87 -4.41 -1.50 -13.12
CA LYS A 87 -4.53 -0.04 -12.94
C LYS A 87 -3.18 0.69 -12.93
N LEU A 88 -2.12 0.07 -12.42
CA LEU A 88 -0.77 0.62 -12.47
C LEU A 88 -0.24 0.62 -13.91
N ASP A 89 -0.42 -0.46 -14.68
CA ASP A 89 -0.04 -0.52 -16.10
C ASP A 89 -0.85 0.46 -16.96
N ASP A 90 -2.13 0.67 -16.64
CA ASP A 90 -2.97 1.69 -17.29
C ASP A 90 -2.51 3.13 -16.94
N SER A 91 -1.87 3.32 -15.78
CA SER A 91 -1.23 4.58 -15.39
C SER A 91 0.20 4.73 -15.95
N LEU A 92 0.90 3.62 -16.25
CA LEU A 92 2.21 3.64 -16.91
C LEU A 92 2.10 3.93 -18.42
N SER A 93 0.96 3.62 -19.05
CA SER A 93 0.69 3.99 -20.44
C SER A 93 0.57 5.52 -20.63
N SER A 94 0.10 6.23 -19.60
CA SER A 94 0.10 7.70 -19.52
C SER A 94 1.48 8.27 -19.11
N ALA A 95 2.22 7.59 -18.22
CA ALA A 95 3.56 8.00 -17.79
C ALA A 95 4.63 8.03 -18.90
N LYS A 96 4.49 7.25 -19.99
CA LYS A 96 5.42 7.31 -21.15
C LYS A 96 5.34 8.64 -21.90
N LYS A 97 4.18 9.30 -21.90
CA LYS A 97 4.01 10.64 -22.50
C LYS A 97 4.61 11.72 -21.61
N ASP A 98 4.46 11.56 -20.30
CA ASP A 98 5.03 12.46 -19.29
C ASP A 98 6.55 12.34 -19.15
N SER A 99 7.13 11.16 -19.37
CA SER A 99 8.59 10.98 -19.34
C SER A 99 9.27 11.69 -20.50
N LYS A 100 8.67 11.67 -21.70
CA LYS A 100 9.17 12.34 -22.89
C LYS A 100 9.12 13.87 -22.77
N MET A 101 8.02 14.42 -22.26
CA MET A 101 7.93 15.86 -21.98
C MET A 101 8.91 16.29 -20.89
N LYS A 102 9.11 15.49 -19.84
CA LYS A 102 10.08 15.82 -18.80
C LYS A 102 11.52 15.87 -19.34
N THR A 103 11.91 14.96 -20.23
CA THR A 103 13.24 14.98 -20.86
C THR A 103 13.44 16.23 -21.73
N GLU A 104 12.44 16.58 -22.55
CA GLU A 104 12.49 17.78 -23.39
C GLU A 104 12.58 19.07 -22.56
N ILE A 105 11.83 19.17 -21.45
CA ILE A 105 11.89 20.32 -20.54
C ILE A 105 13.26 20.41 -19.85
N THR A 106 13.86 19.29 -19.45
CA THR A 106 15.19 19.30 -18.81
C THR A 106 16.30 19.74 -19.75
N GLU A 107 16.23 19.35 -21.03
CA GLU A 107 17.20 19.79 -22.04
C GLU A 107 17.11 21.30 -22.27
N ILE A 108 15.89 21.84 -22.44
CA ILE A 108 15.67 23.28 -22.60
C ILE A 108 16.20 24.07 -21.40
N LEU A 109 15.93 23.61 -20.18
CA LEU A 109 16.44 24.28 -18.97
C LEU A 109 17.97 24.25 -18.88
N GLN A 110 18.59 23.19 -19.37
CA GLN A 110 20.04 23.06 -19.38
C GLN A 110 20.69 24.02 -20.38
N ASP A 111 20.05 24.26 -21.52
CA ASP A 111 20.53 25.19 -22.54
C ASP A 111 20.35 26.65 -22.12
N ILE A 112 19.19 27.02 -21.57
CA ILE A 112 18.97 28.36 -20.99
C ILE A 112 20.02 28.66 -19.91
N LYS A 113 20.37 27.66 -19.08
CA LYS A 113 21.39 27.83 -18.04
C LYS A 113 22.77 28.10 -18.65
N LYS A 114 23.15 27.44 -19.75
CA LYS A 114 24.42 27.68 -20.45
C LYS A 114 24.45 29.09 -21.03
N ASP A 115 23.38 29.52 -21.68
CA ASP A 115 23.28 30.86 -22.28
C ASP A 115 23.41 31.95 -21.22
N LEU A 116 22.75 31.79 -20.07
CA LEU A 116 22.89 32.70 -18.95
C LEU A 116 24.32 32.76 -18.42
N THR A 117 25.02 31.62 -18.33
CA THR A 117 26.43 31.62 -17.91
C THR A 117 27.34 32.30 -18.92
N LEU A 118 27.07 32.13 -20.22
CA LEU A 118 27.81 32.78 -21.29
C LEU A 118 27.61 34.30 -21.24
N ILE A 119 26.37 34.76 -21.08
CA ILE A 119 26.04 36.18 -20.93
C ILE A 119 26.73 36.76 -19.69
N GLN A 120 26.74 36.04 -18.56
CA GLN A 120 27.44 36.50 -17.37
C GLN A 120 28.95 36.60 -17.57
N GLN A 121 29.57 35.67 -18.31
CA GLN A 121 30.99 35.70 -18.62
C GLN A 121 31.32 36.86 -19.58
N THR A 122 30.53 37.07 -20.63
CA THR A 122 30.76 38.18 -21.57
C THR A 122 30.59 39.54 -20.89
N CYS A 123 29.59 39.70 -20.01
CA CYS A 123 29.44 40.90 -19.21
C CYS A 123 30.60 41.12 -18.23
N LYS A 124 31.19 40.04 -17.67
CA LYS A 124 32.39 40.15 -16.80
C LYS A 124 33.62 40.61 -17.59
N ASN A 125 33.84 40.03 -18.77
CA ASN A 125 34.98 40.36 -19.62
C ASN A 125 34.88 41.80 -20.17
N TYR A 126 33.69 42.23 -20.60
CA TYR A 126 33.46 43.60 -21.07
C TYR A 126 33.74 44.68 -20.00
N ASN A 127 33.56 44.35 -18.72
CA ASN A 127 33.89 45.26 -17.61
C ASN A 127 35.39 45.24 -17.24
N GLN A 128 36.14 44.21 -17.63
CA GLN A 128 37.60 44.15 -17.44
C GLN A 128 38.36 44.93 -18.51
N ASP A 129 37.85 44.97 -19.75
CA ASP A 129 38.47 45.68 -20.88
C ASP A 129 38.28 47.22 -20.83
N LYS A 130 37.49 47.72 -19.87
CA LYS A 130 37.17 49.16 -19.70
C LYS A 130 37.98 49.86 -18.59
N LYS A 131 39.06 49.24 -18.11
CA LYS A 131 39.98 49.76 -17.09
C LYS A 131 41.39 49.89 -17.65
#